data_AF-A0A445MXJ5-F1
#
_entry.id   AF-A0A445MXJ5-F1
#
_cell.length_a   1.000
_cell.length_b   1.000
_cell.length_c   1.000
_cell.angle_alpha   90.00
_cell.angle_beta   90.00
_cell.angle_gamma   90.00
#
_symmetry.space_group_name_H-M   'P 1'
#
loop_
_entity.id
_entity.type
_entity.pdbx_description
1 polymer ?
#
loop_
_entity_poly.entity_id
_entity_poly.type
_entity_poly.pdbx_seq_one_letter_code
_entity_poly.pdbx_strand_id
1 'polypeptide(L)' 'MAEQATEVQKARERLLENRKWVDANIEDIQKQYKDKWLLVRDKKIIESGAVPAEVKAKIEKKFADETLLIYVPNIIAKPM' A
#
# COMPACT_ATOMS: atom_id res chain seq x y z
N MET A 1 11.47 -24.46 14.17
CA MET A 1 11.36 -23.74 12.88
C MET A 1 9.90 -23.50 12.46
N ALA A 2 8.98 -23.19 13.40
CA ALA A 2 7.55 -23.01 13.09
C ALA A 2 7.04 -21.57 13.29
N GLU A 3 7.75 -20.74 14.06
CA GLU A 3 7.29 -19.38 14.42
C GLU A 3 7.42 -18.35 13.29
N GLN A 4 8.42 -18.49 12.41
CA GLN A 4 8.62 -17.56 11.29
C GLN A 4 7.51 -17.63 10.24
N ALA A 5 6.89 -18.79 10.04
CA ALA A 5 5.79 -18.94 9.08
C ALA A 5 4.58 -18.10 9.49
N THR A 6 4.25 -18.06 10.79
CA THR A 6 3.12 -17.31 11.32
C THR A 6 3.29 -15.79 11.23
N GLU A 7 4.50 -15.26 11.40
CA GLU A 7 4.74 -13.82 11.29
C GLU A 7 4.69 -13.35 9.84
N VAL A 8 5.31 -14.11 8.92
CA VAL A 8 5.25 -13.82 7.48
C VAL A 8 3.82 -13.96 6.93
N GLN A 9 3.06 -14.95 7.41
CA GLN A 9 1.65 -15.11 7.06
C GLN A 9 0.82 -13.91 7.51
N LYS A 10 0.96 -13.48 8.77
CA LYS A 10 0.27 -12.29 9.30
C LYS A 10 0.64 -11.01 8.55
N ALA A 11 1.91 -10.83 8.20
CA ALA A 11 2.35 -9.67 7.41
C ALA A 11 1.69 -9.65 6.02
N ARG A 12 1.60 -10.82 5.37
CA ARG A 12 0.89 -10.96 4.08
C ARG A 12 -0.60 -10.70 4.20
N GLU A 13 -1.25 -11.18 5.25
CA GLU A 13 -2.67 -10.91 5.50
C GLU A 13 -2.91 -9.40 5.61
N ARG A 14 -2.11 -8.69 6.42
CA ARG A 14 -2.19 -7.23 6.54
C ARG A 14 -1.98 -6.52 5.19
N LEU A 15 -1.01 -6.97 4.39
CA LEU A 15 -0.76 -6.41 3.07
C LEU A 15 -1.96 -6.61 2.12
N LEU A 16 -2.59 -7.80 2.15
CA LEU A 16 -3.79 -8.09 1.37
C LEU A 16 -5.00 -7.26 1.84
N GLU A 17 -5.15 -7.06 3.13
CA GLU A 17 -6.18 -6.18 3.70
C GLU A 17 -5.97 -4.73 3.28
N ASN A 18 -4.74 -4.23 3.31
CA ASN A 18 -4.38 -2.91 2.81
C ASN A 18 -4.75 -2.78 1.33
N ARG A 19 -4.45 -3.80 0.51
CA ARG A 19 -4.80 -3.79 -0.91
C ARG A 19 -6.30 -3.77 -1.14
N LYS A 20 -7.07 -4.59 -0.43
CA LYS A 20 -8.54 -4.60 -0.51
C LYS A 20 -9.13 -3.25 -0.10
N TRP A 21 -8.57 -2.62 0.93
CA TRP A 21 -9.00 -1.29 1.36
C TRP A 21 -8.70 -0.23 0.30
N VAL A 22 -7.50 -0.25 -0.31
CA VAL A 22 -7.17 0.68 -1.41
C VAL A 22 -8.13 0.49 -2.58
N ASP A 23 -8.40 -0.75 -2.98
CA ASP A 23 -9.33 -1.07 -4.07
C ASP A 23 -10.75 -0.54 -3.79
N ALA A 24 -11.26 -0.78 -2.58
CA ALA A 24 -12.58 -0.29 -2.15
C ALA A 24 -12.67 1.24 -2.06
N ASN A 25 -11.54 1.93 -1.88
CA ASN A 25 -11.48 3.39 -1.75
C ASN A 25 -10.78 4.06 -2.93
N ILE A 26 -10.54 3.33 -4.02
CA ILE A 26 -9.61 3.79 -5.07
C ILE A 26 -10.10 5.08 -5.73
N GLU A 27 -11.41 5.28 -5.84
CA GLU A 27 -12.01 6.48 -6.44
C GLU A 27 -11.77 7.74 -5.60
N ASP A 28 -11.77 7.64 -4.27
CA ASP A 28 -11.46 8.77 -3.39
C ASP A 28 -9.95 9.02 -3.34
N ILE A 29 -9.18 7.94 -3.23
CA ILE A 29 -7.71 7.96 -3.23
C ILE A 29 -7.21 8.60 -4.53
N GLN A 30 -7.80 8.26 -5.67
CA GLN A 30 -7.43 8.83 -6.96
C GLN A 30 -7.68 10.33 -7.04
N LYS A 31 -8.80 10.83 -6.49
CA LYS A 31 -9.10 12.27 -6.49
C LYS A 31 -8.02 13.08 -5.75
N GLN A 32 -7.50 12.54 -4.65
CA GLN A 32 -6.55 13.24 -3.78
C GLN A 32 -5.07 13.00 -4.16
N TYR A 33 -4.77 11.82 -4.68
CA TYR A 33 -3.41 11.32 -4.84
C TYR A 33 -3.09 10.83 -6.26
N LYS A 34 -3.83 11.27 -7.28
CA LYS A 34 -3.48 11.01 -8.69
C LYS A 34 -2.01 11.32 -8.99
N ASP A 35 -1.40 10.46 -9.78
CA ASP A 35 0.00 10.54 -10.21
C ASP A 35 1.01 10.50 -9.04
N LYS A 36 0.61 9.95 -7.89
CA LYS A 36 1.49 9.79 -6.73
C LYS A 36 1.63 8.33 -6.34
N TRP A 37 2.78 8.04 -5.75
CA TRP A 37 3.03 6.85 -4.98
C TRP A 37 2.48 7.02 -3.58
N LEU A 38 1.78 5.99 -3.13
CA LEU A 38 1.17 5.91 -1.82
C LEU A 38 1.73 4.77 -1.03
N LEU A 39 1.85 5.05 0.26
CA LEU A 39 2.23 4.08 1.23
C LEU A 39 1.08 3.81 2.17
N VAL A 40 0.60 2.56 2.16
CA VAL A 40 -0.60 2.16 2.90
C VAL A 40 -0.23 1.11 3.92
N ARG A 41 -0.60 1.39 5.15
CA ARG A 41 -0.40 0.50 6.31
C ARG A 41 -1.62 0.58 7.20
N ASP A 42 -2.04 -0.56 7.75
CA ASP A 42 -3.22 -0.65 8.63
C ASP A 42 -4.45 0.08 8.05
N LYS A 43 -4.70 -0.10 6.75
CA LYS A 43 -5.81 0.52 5.99
C LYS A 43 -5.79 2.05 6.01
N LYS A 44 -4.61 2.65 6.12
CA LYS A 44 -4.40 4.10 6.10
C LYS A 44 -3.21 4.48 5.23
N ILE A 45 -3.34 5.60 4.53
CA ILE A 45 -2.23 6.22 3.80
C ILE A 45 -1.36 6.90 4.85
N ILE A 46 -0.13 6.41 5.02
CA ILE A 46 0.83 7.01 5.95
C ILE A 46 1.76 8.00 5.25
N GLU A 47 2.07 7.78 3.97
CA GLU A 47 2.94 8.64 3.18
C GLU A 47 2.51 8.70 1.71
N SER A 48 2.82 9.82 1.05
CA SER A 48 2.60 10.00 -0.39
C SER A 48 3.76 10.79 -1.02
N GLY A 49 4.06 10.55 -2.29
CA GLY A 49 5.12 11.25 -3.00
C GLY A 49 5.12 11.00 -4.50
N ALA A 50 5.95 11.76 -5.23
CA ALA A 50 6.04 11.63 -6.69
C ALA A 50 6.90 10.43 -7.12
N VAL A 51 7.88 10.05 -6.31
CA VAL A 51 8.88 9.01 -6.65
C VAL A 51 8.81 7.86 -5.64
N PRO A 52 8.80 6.59 -6.08
CA PRO A 52 8.66 5.45 -5.17
C PRO A 52 9.82 5.34 -4.19
N ALA A 53 11.03 5.74 -4.60
CA ALA A 53 12.22 5.73 -3.76
C ALA A 53 12.07 6.69 -2.56
N GLU A 54 11.50 7.88 -2.75
CA GLU A 54 11.27 8.85 -1.68
C GLU A 54 10.26 8.33 -0.67
N VAL A 55 9.15 7.75 -1.17
CA VAL A 55 8.10 7.21 -0.30
C VAL A 55 8.62 5.97 0.46
N LYS A 56 9.40 5.11 -0.21
CA LYS A 56 10.00 3.92 0.40
C LYS A 56 11.07 4.27 1.43
N ALA A 57 11.84 5.34 1.23
CA ALA A 57 12.84 5.80 2.20
C ALA A 57 12.22 6.20 3.55
N LYS A 58 10.92 6.54 3.57
CA LYS A 58 10.17 6.86 4.79
C LYS A 58 9.62 5.63 5.52
N ILE A 59 9.71 4.43 4.93
CA ILE A 59 9.32 3.18 5.61
C ILE A 59 10.39 2.79 6.63
N GLU A 60 10.00 2.55 7.87
CA GLU A 60 10.85 1.83 8.81
C GLU A 60 11.00 0.35 8.36
N LYS A 61 12.23 -0.15 8.25
CA LYS A 61 12.53 -1.52 7.76
C LYS A 61 11.70 -2.63 8.40
N LYS A 62 11.35 -2.51 9.69
CA LYS A 62 10.50 -3.46 10.43
C LYS A 62 9.05 -3.57 9.92
N PHE A 63 8.58 -2.59 9.16
CA PHE A 63 7.22 -2.55 8.63
C PHE A 63 7.15 -2.76 7.12
N ALA A 64 8.29 -3.02 6.47
CA ALA A 64 8.34 -3.18 5.02
C ALA A 64 7.42 -4.32 4.52
N ASP A 65 7.34 -5.43 5.26
CA ASP A 65 6.57 -6.61 4.88
C ASP A 65 5.05 -6.46 5.06
N GLU A 66 4.59 -5.56 5.92
CA GLU A 66 3.16 -5.30 6.17
C GLU A 66 2.62 -4.05 5.43
N THR A 67 3.50 -3.32 4.73
CA THR A 67 3.16 -2.06 4.08
C THR A 67 2.98 -2.25 2.57
N LEU A 68 1.90 -1.70 2.03
CA LEU A 68 1.62 -1.68 0.61
C LEU A 68 2.11 -0.37 -0.02
N LEU A 69 3.06 -0.47 -0.95
CA LEU A 69 3.44 0.63 -1.84
C LEU A 69 2.67 0.49 -3.15
N ILE A 70 1.86 1.48 -3.50
CA ILE A 70 1.05 1.46 -4.73
C ILE A 70 1.13 2.80 -5.45
N TYR A 71 1.21 2.76 -6.78
CA TYR A 71 1.07 3.93 -7.61
C TYR A 71 -0.41 4.15 -7.94
N VAL A 72 -0.87 5.39 -7.83
CA VAL A 72 -2.24 5.76 -8.15
C VAL A 72 -2.26 6.35 -9.56
N PRO A 73 -2.73 5.57 -10.56
CA PRO A 73 -2.76 6.06 -11.93
C PRO A 73 -3.83 7.15 -12.08
N ASN A 74 -3.56 8.12 -12.96
CA ASN A 74 -4.54 9.14 -13.33
C ASN A 74 -5.79 8.55 -14.02
N ILE A 75 -5.67 7.39 -14.65
CA ILE A 75 -6.76 6.69 -15.32
C ILE A 75 -6.82 5.25 -14.79
N ILE A 76 -7.96 4.86 -14.22
CA ILE A 76 -8.23 3.48 -13.85
C ILE A 76 -9.11 2.91 -14.97
N ALA A 77 -8.52 2.08 -15.83
CA ALA A 77 -9.29 1.31 -16.80
C ALA A 77 -10.08 0.23 -16.04
N LYS A 78 -11.38 0.47 -15.79
CA LYS A 78 -12.27 -0.59 -15.33
C LYS A 78 -12.53 -1.52 -16.53
N PRO A 79 -12.27 -2.85 -16.43
CA PRO A 79 -12.72 -3.76 -17.47
C PRO A 79 -14.25 -3.68 -17.55
N MET A 80 -14.77 -3.47 -18.77
CA MET A 80 -16.20 -3.49 -19.09
C MET A 80 -16.78 -4.89 -18.97
#